data_AF-A0A1H2GFL2-F1
#
_entry.id   AF-A0A1H2GFL2-F1
#
_cell.length_a   1.000
_cell.length_b   1.000
_cell.length_c   1.000
_cell.angle_alpha   90.00
_cell.angle_beta   90.00
_cell.angle_gamma   90.00
#
_symmetry.space_group_name_H-M   'P 1'
#
loop_
_entity.id
_entity.type
_entity.pdbx_description
1 polymer ?
#
loop_
_entity_poly.entity_id
_entity_poly.type
_entity_poly.pdbx_seq_one_letter_code
_entity_poly.pdbx_strand_id
1 'polypeptide(L)'
;MPSLKAHFNLLLMSFFTWLAFLLIGLPDYYQSWPFGAKVGICLLVTVLYFPLGAFILGKFSNPQHLLNACFLALYLTLPLFIYDYVYIVLIGGDDLTFVFRYWYLSLFYVSFWIQFPLIGWAMHRAADKAITDARPDQPAG
;
A
#
# COMPACT_ATOMS: atom_id res chain seq x y z
N MET A 1 9.26 14.37 7.30
CA MET A 1 8.16 13.64 7.99
C MET A 1 6.81 14.18 7.54
N PRO A 2 5.78 13.33 7.41
CA PRO A 2 4.43 13.77 7.06
C PRO A 2 3.84 14.70 8.13
N SER A 3 2.94 15.60 7.71
CA SER A 3 2.19 16.46 8.64
C SER A 3 1.06 15.68 9.32
N LEU A 4 0.51 16.21 10.43
CA LEU A 4 -0.64 15.59 11.11
C LEU A 4 -1.83 15.38 10.16
N LYS A 5 -2.10 16.35 9.29
CA LYS A 5 -3.11 16.24 8.22
C LYS A 5 -2.81 15.09 7.27
N ALA A 6 -1.54 14.88 6.90
CA ALA A 6 -1.15 13.77 6.05
C ALA A 6 -1.36 12.41 6.75
N HIS A 7 -1.01 12.28 8.04
CA HIS A 7 -1.28 11.08 8.82
C HIS A 7 -2.77 10.74 8.88
N PHE A 8 -3.62 11.74 9.12
CA PHE A 8 -5.07 11.57 9.13
C PHE A 8 -5.60 11.13 7.74
N ASN A 9 -5.11 11.76 6.67
CA ASN A 9 -5.48 11.38 5.31
C ASN A 9 -5.05 9.95 4.97
N LEU A 10 -3.86 9.52 5.40
CA LEU A 10 -3.37 8.15 5.21
C LEU A 10 -4.25 7.13 5.94
N LEU A 11 -4.67 7.44 7.18
CA LEU A 11 -5.58 6.59 7.93
C LEU A 11 -6.95 6.47 7.25
N LEU A 12 -7.54 7.59 6.82
CA LEU A 12 -8.79 7.57 6.06
C LEU A 12 -8.67 6.77 4.77
N MET A 13 -7.58 6.99 4.02
CA MET A 13 -7.31 6.25 2.79
C MET A 13 -7.19 4.75 3.06
N SER A 14 -6.51 4.33 4.13
CA SER A 14 -6.42 2.91 4.51
C SER A 14 -7.77 2.30 4.85
N PHE A 15 -8.63 3.06 5.55
CA PHE A 15 -9.98 2.62 5.87
C PHE A 15 -10.83 2.46 4.61
N PHE A 16 -10.83 3.44 3.70
CA PHE A 16 -11.58 3.35 2.45
C PHE A 16 -11.03 2.27 1.50
N THR A 17 -9.72 2.05 1.52
CA THR A 17 -9.08 0.95 0.79
C THR A 17 -9.60 -0.40 1.30
N TRP A 18 -9.52 -0.61 2.62
CA TRP A 18 -10.07 -1.82 3.24
C TRP A 18 -11.55 -1.98 2.95
N LEU A 19 -12.35 -0.92 3.09
CA LEU A 19 -13.79 -0.95 2.85
C LEU A 19 -14.11 -1.33 1.40
N ALA A 20 -13.37 -0.80 0.42
CA ALA A 20 -13.53 -1.17 -0.98
C ALA A 20 -13.24 -2.67 -1.18
N PHE A 21 -12.16 -3.19 -0.59
CA PHE A 21 -11.86 -4.62 -0.65
C PHE A 21 -12.94 -5.45 0.05
N LEU A 22 -13.44 -5.02 1.21
CA LEU A 22 -14.51 -5.72 1.90
C LEU A 22 -15.74 -5.86 1.01
N LEU A 23 -16.20 -4.75 0.41
CA LEU A 23 -17.38 -4.72 -0.44
C LEU A 23 -17.24 -5.60 -1.68
N ILE A 24 -16.07 -5.60 -2.33
CA ILE A 24 -15.80 -6.48 -3.49
C ILE A 24 -15.79 -7.95 -3.07
N GLY A 25 -15.29 -8.24 -1.87
CA GLY A 25 -15.17 -9.61 -1.36
C GLY A 25 -16.47 -10.18 -0.78
N LEU A 26 -17.55 -9.40 -0.66
CA LEU A 26 -18.82 -9.89 -0.11
C LEU A 26 -19.38 -11.09 -0.90
N PRO A 27 -20.15 -11.99 -0.24
CA PRO A 27 -20.66 -11.88 1.13
C PRO A 27 -19.69 -12.35 2.22
N ASP A 28 -18.61 -13.05 1.88
CA ASP A 28 -17.74 -13.75 2.82
C ASP A 28 -16.28 -13.31 2.72
N TYR A 29 -16.05 -12.08 2.28
CA TYR A 29 -14.74 -11.45 2.15
C TYR A 29 -13.71 -12.32 1.43
N TYR A 30 -14.06 -12.73 0.20
CA TYR A 30 -13.28 -13.55 -0.72
C TYR A 30 -13.09 -15.02 -0.31
N GLN A 31 -13.60 -15.46 0.84
CA GLN A 31 -13.31 -16.81 1.36
C GLN A 31 -13.77 -17.90 0.38
N SER A 32 -14.97 -17.75 -0.21
CA SER A 32 -15.54 -18.64 -1.21
C SER A 32 -14.97 -18.51 -2.63
N TRP A 33 -14.14 -17.50 -2.90
CA TRP A 33 -13.64 -17.30 -4.25
C TRP A 33 -12.76 -18.48 -4.71
N PRO A 34 -12.85 -18.89 -6.00
CA PRO A 34 -12.00 -19.93 -6.54
C PRO A 34 -10.53 -19.47 -6.53
N PHE A 35 -9.61 -20.43 -6.40
CA PHE A 35 -8.17 -20.15 -6.31
C PHE A 35 -7.65 -19.23 -7.43
N GLY A 36 -8.08 -19.48 -8.68
CA GLY A 36 -7.69 -18.64 -9.82
C GLY A 36 -8.14 -17.18 -9.71
N ALA A 37 -9.32 -16.92 -9.14
CA ALA A 37 -9.79 -15.55 -8.90
C ALA A 37 -8.97 -14.85 -7.80
N LYS A 38 -8.60 -15.58 -6.75
CA LYS A 38 -7.70 -15.09 -5.68
C LYS A 38 -6.32 -14.71 -6.23
N VAL A 39 -5.73 -15.54 -7.09
CA VAL A 39 -4.47 -15.22 -7.78
C VAL A 39 -4.65 -14.00 -8.69
N GLY A 40 -5.73 -13.97 -9.49
CA GLY A 40 -6.01 -12.87 -10.42
C GLY A 40 -6.15 -11.53 -9.71
N ILE A 41 -6.90 -11.46 -8.61
CA ILE A 41 -7.05 -10.21 -7.84
C ILE A 41 -5.73 -9.78 -7.20
N CYS A 42 -4.92 -10.73 -6.69
CA CYS A 42 -3.60 -10.40 -6.16
C CYS A 42 -2.73 -9.70 -7.22
N LEU A 43 -2.62 -10.29 -8.41
CA LEU A 43 -1.83 -9.73 -9.51
C LEU A 43 -2.37 -8.38 -9.97
N LEU A 44 -3.69 -8.27 -10.15
CA LEU A 44 -4.35 -7.03 -10.58
C LEU A 44 -4.06 -5.90 -9.60
N VAL A 45 -4.29 -6.13 -8.30
CA VAL A 45 -4.08 -5.15 -7.25
C VAL A 45 -2.60 -4.76 -7.19
N THR A 46 -1.67 -5.73 -7.19
CA THR A 46 -0.23 -5.44 -7.21
C THR A 46 0.14 -4.53 -8.38
N VAL A 47 -0.34 -4.80 -9.60
CA VAL A 47 -0.06 -3.96 -10.77
C VAL A 47 -0.68 -2.57 -10.62
N LEU A 48 -1.93 -2.45 -10.18
CA LEU A 48 -2.62 -1.17 -10.01
C LEU A 48 -1.96 -0.27 -8.94
N TYR A 49 -1.37 -0.85 -7.90
CA TYR A 49 -0.70 -0.09 -6.86
C TYR A 49 0.62 0.56 -7.28
N PHE A 50 1.24 0.17 -8.40
CA PHE A 50 2.43 0.85 -8.92
C PHE A 50 2.13 2.30 -9.35
N PRO A 51 1.24 2.55 -10.33
CA PRO A 51 0.91 3.92 -10.73
C PRO A 51 0.16 4.67 -9.63
N LEU A 52 -0.72 3.99 -8.87
CA LEU A 52 -1.43 4.61 -7.76
C LEU A 52 -0.48 5.06 -6.65
N GLY A 53 0.49 4.22 -6.28
CA GLY A 53 1.52 4.55 -5.28
C GLY A 53 2.34 5.77 -5.71
N ALA A 54 2.78 5.81 -6.98
CA ALA A 54 3.50 6.96 -7.52
C ALA A 54 2.65 8.24 -7.49
N PHE A 55 1.37 8.13 -7.87
CA PHE A 55 0.42 9.24 -7.82
C PHE A 55 0.24 9.76 -6.38
N ILE A 56 -0.01 8.89 -5.41
CA ILE A 56 -0.20 9.26 -4.00
C ILE A 56 1.07 9.91 -3.46
N LEU A 57 2.25 9.32 -3.73
CA LEU A 57 3.52 9.87 -3.29
C LEU A 57 3.83 11.25 -3.88
N GLY A 58 3.38 11.51 -5.11
CA GLY A 58 3.49 12.82 -5.75
C GLY A 58 2.57 13.90 -5.14
N LYS A 59 1.58 13.52 -4.32
CA LYS A 59 0.71 14.45 -3.59
C LYS A 59 1.27 14.89 -2.24
N PHE A 60 2.33 14.26 -1.76
CA PHE A 60 3.00 14.73 -0.55
C PHE A 60 3.69 16.06 -0.82
N SER A 61 3.54 17.01 0.10
CA SER A 61 4.12 18.35 -0.04
C SER A 61 5.65 18.38 0.15
N ASN A 62 6.25 17.31 0.65
CA ASN A 62 7.69 17.24 0.93
C ASN A 62 8.37 16.27 -0.07
N PRO A 63 9.64 16.54 -0.46
CA PRO A 63 10.35 15.74 -1.46
C PRO A 63 10.94 14.43 -0.92
N GLN A 64 10.68 14.05 0.34
CA GLN A 64 11.26 12.85 0.96
C GLN A 64 10.50 11.58 0.52
N HIS A 65 10.54 11.26 -0.78
CA HIS A 65 9.73 10.19 -1.38
C HIS A 65 9.91 8.83 -0.72
N LEU A 66 11.14 8.46 -0.32
CA LEU A 66 11.41 7.21 0.39
C LEU A 66 10.75 7.14 1.77
N LEU A 67 10.88 8.20 2.57
CA LEU A 67 10.27 8.25 3.89
C LEU A 67 8.73 8.23 3.78
N ASN A 68 8.18 9.02 2.85
CA ASN A 68 6.74 9.04 2.59
C ASN A 68 6.24 7.66 2.09
N ALA A 69 7.04 6.94 1.30
CA ALA A 69 6.73 5.58 0.86
C ALA A 69 6.69 4.58 2.01
N CYS A 70 7.62 4.66 2.96
CA CYS A 70 7.56 3.84 4.16
C CYS A 70 6.33 4.13 5.02
N PHE A 71 5.93 5.41 5.16
CA PHE A 71 4.68 5.74 5.82
C PHE A 71 3.46 5.24 5.05
N LEU A 72 3.45 5.35 3.73
CA LEU A 72 2.38 4.81 2.91
C LEU A 72 2.23 3.29 3.09
N ALA A 73 3.36 2.55 3.12
CA ALA A 73 3.37 1.12 3.44
C ALA A 73 2.80 0.87 4.84
N LEU A 74 3.32 1.54 5.87
CA LEU A 74 2.87 1.37 7.25
C LEU A 74 1.35 1.55 7.40
N TYR A 75 0.80 2.63 6.84
CA TYR A 75 -0.62 2.96 6.95
C TYR A 75 -1.51 2.08 6.07
N LEU A 76 -1.00 1.49 4.98
CA LEU A 76 -1.78 0.52 4.20
C LEU A 76 -1.65 -0.92 4.71
N THR A 77 -0.66 -1.25 5.54
CA THR A 77 -0.52 -2.60 6.08
C THR A 77 -1.10 -2.75 7.48
N LEU A 78 -0.74 -1.86 8.42
CA LEU A 78 -1.09 -2.05 9.83
C LEU A 78 -2.59 -1.82 10.09
N PRO A 79 -3.21 -0.69 9.70
CA PRO A 79 -4.65 -0.53 9.76
C PRO A 79 -5.41 -1.62 9.01
N LEU A 80 -4.97 -2.00 7.82
CA LEU A 80 -5.59 -3.05 7.02
C LEU A 80 -5.62 -4.39 7.77
N PHE A 81 -4.49 -4.82 8.33
CA PHE A 81 -4.41 -6.01 9.18
C PHE A 81 -5.35 -5.92 10.40
N ILE A 82 -5.41 -4.76 11.06
CA ILE A 82 -6.31 -4.54 12.21
C ILE A 82 -7.78 -4.70 11.79
N TYR A 83 -8.17 -4.12 10.65
CA TYR A 83 -9.54 -4.23 10.16
C TYR A 83 -9.89 -5.66 9.75
N ASP A 84 -8.96 -6.36 9.10
CA ASP A 84 -9.13 -7.77 8.74
C ASP A 84 -9.23 -8.66 9.98
N TYR A 85 -8.39 -8.43 11.00
CA TYR A 85 -8.49 -9.12 12.29
C TYR A 85 -9.85 -8.89 12.95
N VAL A 86 -10.31 -7.63 13.02
CA VAL A 86 -11.64 -7.32 13.60
C VAL A 86 -12.76 -8.03 12.82
N TYR A 87 -12.74 -7.96 11.49
CA TYR A 87 -13.82 -8.52 10.68
C TYR A 87 -13.80 -10.05 10.64
N ILE A 88 -12.64 -10.67 10.41
CA ILE A 88 -12.50 -12.12 10.20
C ILE A 88 -12.49 -12.86 11.54
N VAL A 89 -11.71 -12.39 12.52
CA VAL A 89 -11.52 -13.09 13.80
C VAL A 89 -12.60 -12.68 14.79
N LEU A 90 -12.73 -11.38 15.10
CA LEU A 90 -13.64 -10.96 16.18
C LEU A 90 -15.12 -11.06 15.80
N ILE A 91 -15.48 -10.69 14.56
CA ILE A 91 -16.86 -10.72 14.07
C ILE A 91 -17.16 -12.07 13.40
N GLY A 92 -16.26 -12.56 12.54
CA GLY A 92 -16.43 -13.79 11.78
C GLY A 92 -16.21 -15.08 12.58
N GLY A 93 -15.57 -15.00 13.75
CA GLY A 93 -15.32 -16.16 14.62
C GLY A 93 -14.19 -17.07 14.15
N ASP A 94 -13.29 -16.60 13.28
CA ASP A 94 -12.05 -17.31 12.91
C ASP A 94 -10.96 -17.11 13.99
N ASP A 95 -9.72 -17.54 13.71
CA ASP A 95 -8.56 -17.39 14.59
C ASP A 95 -7.37 -16.69 13.92
N LEU A 96 -6.26 -16.50 14.65
CA LEU A 96 -5.06 -15.84 14.12
C LEU A 96 -4.37 -16.61 12.98
N THR A 97 -4.71 -17.87 12.73
CA THR A 97 -4.21 -18.62 11.57
C THR A 97 -4.80 -18.14 10.25
N PHE A 98 -5.79 -17.22 10.28
CA PHE A 98 -6.33 -16.56 9.09
C PHE A 98 -5.23 -15.93 8.22
N VAL A 99 -4.12 -15.48 8.82
CA VAL A 99 -3.00 -14.90 8.06
C VAL A 99 -2.35 -15.89 7.10
N PHE A 100 -2.39 -17.18 7.43
CA PHE A 100 -1.90 -18.25 6.55
C PHE A 100 -3.00 -18.79 5.65
N ARG A 101 -4.22 -18.96 6.17
CA ARG A 101 -5.37 -19.49 5.43
C ARG A 101 -5.80 -18.55 4.30
N TYR A 102 -5.83 -17.25 4.59
CA TYR A 102 -6.16 -16.18 3.64
C TYR A 102 -4.89 -15.47 3.20
N TRP A 103 -3.93 -16.26 2.70
CA TRP A 103 -2.64 -15.78 2.20
C TRP A 103 -2.76 -14.63 1.18
N TYR A 104 -3.86 -14.59 0.41
CA TYR A 104 -4.12 -13.56 -0.59
C TYR A 104 -4.39 -12.18 0.02
N LEU A 105 -4.89 -12.11 1.26
CA LEU A 105 -4.96 -10.87 2.04
C LEU A 105 -3.58 -10.56 2.64
N SER A 106 -2.95 -11.57 3.26
CA SER A 106 -1.69 -11.39 3.97
C SER A 106 -0.52 -11.01 3.07
N LEU A 107 -0.59 -11.38 1.80
CA LEU A 107 0.34 -10.92 0.76
C LEU A 107 0.50 -9.40 0.81
N PHE A 108 -0.59 -8.64 0.99
CA PHE A 108 -0.57 -7.18 0.98
C PHE A 108 -0.02 -6.56 2.25
N TYR A 109 0.00 -7.29 3.38
CA TYR A 109 0.67 -6.82 4.60
C TYR A 109 2.19 -6.78 4.43
N VAL A 110 2.73 -7.54 3.47
CA VAL A 110 4.17 -7.64 3.22
C VAL A 110 4.56 -6.96 1.91
N SER A 111 3.79 -7.15 0.83
CA SER A 111 4.17 -6.67 -0.50
C SER A 111 4.30 -5.16 -0.55
N PHE A 112 3.48 -4.40 0.20
CA PHE A 112 3.56 -2.95 0.26
C PHE A 112 4.88 -2.42 0.86
N TRP A 113 5.51 -3.19 1.75
CA TRP A 113 6.85 -2.85 2.28
C TRP A 113 7.97 -3.02 1.27
N ILE A 114 7.73 -3.74 0.17
CA ILE A 114 8.68 -3.85 -0.94
C ILE A 114 8.27 -2.85 -2.03
N GLN A 115 7.00 -2.88 -2.42
CA GLN A 115 6.47 -2.13 -3.55
C GLN A 115 6.58 -0.62 -3.36
N PHE A 116 6.13 -0.05 -2.24
CA PHE A 116 6.16 1.40 -2.07
C PHE A 116 7.58 1.96 -1.94
N PRO A 117 8.51 1.36 -1.17
CA PRO A 117 9.89 1.83 -1.15
C PRO A 117 10.57 1.78 -2.51
N LEU A 118 10.30 0.76 -3.34
CA LEU A 118 10.80 0.72 -4.73
C LEU A 118 10.28 1.90 -5.56
N ILE A 119 8.99 2.23 -5.45
CA ILE A 119 8.39 3.39 -6.14
C ILE A 119 9.03 4.69 -5.62
N GLY A 120 9.12 4.85 -4.30
CA GLY A 120 9.72 6.03 -3.67
C GLY A 120 11.19 6.22 -4.07
N TRP A 121 11.94 5.13 -4.19
CA TRP A 121 13.32 5.13 -4.68
C TRP A 121 13.40 5.57 -6.15
N ALA A 122 12.56 5.00 -7.01
CA ALA A 122 12.52 5.36 -8.42
C ALA A 122 12.18 6.85 -8.62
N MET A 123 11.22 7.37 -7.86
CA MET A 123 10.85 8.79 -7.88
C MET A 123 12.00 9.68 -7.39
N HIS A 124 12.69 9.29 -6.32
CA HIS A 124 13.85 10.02 -5.82
C HIS A 124 14.96 10.11 -6.88
N ARG A 125 15.31 9.00 -7.53
CA ARG A 125 16.32 8.99 -8.59
C ARG A 125 15.92 9.80 -9.82
N ALA A 126 14.64 9.77 -10.19
CA ALA A 126 14.14 10.58 -11.30
C ALA A 126 14.25 12.09 -11.00
N ALA A 127 13.97 12.49 -9.75
CA ALA A 127 14.13 13.88 -9.32
C ALA A 127 15.59 14.33 -9.33
N ASP A 128 16.51 13.51 -8.81
CA ASP A 128 17.95 13.83 -8.80
C ASP A 128 18.49 13.98 -10.22
N LYS A 129 18.14 13.06 -11.13
CA LYS A 129 18.54 13.14 -12.53
C LYS A 129 18.04 14.42 -13.20
N ALA A 130 16.78 14.82 -12.96
CA ALA A 130 16.22 16.04 -13.51
C ALA A 130 16.95 17.30 -13.02
N ILE A 131 17.45 17.29 -11.78
CA ILE A 131 18.27 18.39 -11.23
C ILE A 131 19.64 18.43 -11.91
N THR A 132 20.29 17.28 -12.10
CA THR A 132 21.58 17.18 -12.81
C THR A 132 21.46 17.64 -14.25
N ASP A 133 20.44 17.17 -14.99
CA ASP A 133 20.21 17.54 -16.39
C ASP A 133 19.92 19.06 -16.54
N ALA A 134 19.34 19.69 -15.50
CA ALA A 134 19.09 21.14 -15.47
C ALA A 134 20.30 22.00 -15.07
N ARG A 135 21.41 21.39 -14.59
CA ARG A 135 22.65 22.08 -14.17
C ARG A 135 23.89 21.33 -14.68
N PRO A 136 24.18 21.38 -16.00
CA PRO A 136 25.27 20.59 -16.60
C PRO A 136 26.68 21.02 -16.16
N ASP A 137 26.82 22.17 -15.49
CA ASP A 137 28.09 22.82 -15.12
C ASP A 137 28.53 22.59 -13.66
N GLN A 138 27.76 21.87 -12.83
CA GLN A 138 28.14 21.53 -11.45
C GLN A 138 28.44 20.04 -11.28
N PRO A 139 29.65 19.63 -10.83
CA PRO A 139 29.94 18.22 -10.58
C PRO A 139 29.08 17.69 -9.42
N ALA A 140 28.66 16.42 -9.51
CA ALA A 140 27.91 15.74 -8.46
C ALA A 140 28.74 15.68 -7.17
N GLY A 141 28.26 16.36 -6.13
CA GLY A 141 28.86 16.37 -4.79
C GLY A 141 28.41 15.21 -3.92
#